data_AF-A0A1E3X210-F1
#
_entry.id   AF-A0A1E3X210-F1
#
_cell.length_a   1.000
_cell.length_b   1.000
_cell.length_c   1.000
_cell.angle_alpha   90.00
_cell.angle_beta   90.00
_cell.angle_gamma   90.00
#
_symmetry.space_group_name_H-M   'P 1'
#
loop_
_entity.id
_entity.type
_entity.pdbx_description
1 polymer ?
#
loop_
_entity_poly.entity_id
_entity_poly.type
_entity_poly.pdbx_seq_one_letter_code
_entity_poly.pdbx_strand_id
1 'polypeptide(L)' 'MTENQKLDKAVEALYSALTCVWEDNGNIMAEAVSDYVISVLVDTTGKTFSEVEAEVKRRVARAQTF' A
#
# COMPACT_ATOMS: atom_id res chain seq x y z
N MET A 1 16.04 10.55 -4.27
CA MET A 1 14.82 10.15 -5.03
C MET A 1 13.93 11.38 -5.13
N THR A 2 13.54 11.78 -6.35
CA THR A 2 12.65 12.92 -6.60
C THR A 2 11.20 12.56 -6.23
N GLU A 3 10.32 13.56 -6.08
CA GLU A 3 8.90 13.30 -5.77
C GLU A 3 8.21 12.42 -6.84
N ASN A 4 8.49 12.63 -8.12
CA ASN A 4 7.96 11.78 -9.19
C ASN A 4 8.40 10.32 -9.03
N GLN A 5 9.67 10.08 -8.70
CA GLN A 5 10.17 8.71 -8.50
C GLN A 5 9.51 8.01 -7.30
N LYS A 6 9.06 8.77 -6.29
CA LYS A 6 8.29 8.23 -5.15
C LYS A 6 6.87 7.87 -5.56
N LEU A 7 6.25 8.70 -6.39
CA LEU A 7 4.90 8.49 -6.90
C LEU A 7 4.82 7.26 -7.82
N ASP A 8 5.78 7.13 -8.75
CA ASP A 8 5.83 6.02 -9.71
C ASP A 8 5.94 4.66 -8.98
N LYS A 9 6.79 4.57 -7.95
CA LYS A 9 6.91 3.36 -7.11
C LYS A 9 5.64 3.02 -6.35
N ALA A 10 4.94 4.02 -5.81
CA ALA A 10 3.69 3.81 -5.11
C ALA A 10 2.59 3.29 -6.06
N VAL A 11 2.53 3.86 -7.27
CA VAL A 11 1.60 3.43 -8.33
C VAL A 11 1.93 2.02 -8.81
N GLU A 12 3.20 1.69 -9.03
CA GLU A 12 3.66 0.35 -9.43
C GLU A 12 3.35 -0.72 -8.37
N ALA A 13 3.51 -0.39 -7.08
CA ALA A 13 3.15 -1.30 -5.99
C ALA A 13 1.64 -1.56 -5.93
N LEU A 14 0.82 -0.53 -6.12
CA LEU A 14 -0.63 -0.66 -6.21
C LEU A 14 -1.04 -1.49 -7.43
N TYR A 15 -0.45 -1.24 -8.60
CA TYR A 15 -0.71 -2.02 -9.81
C TYR A 15 -0.28 -3.48 -9.65
N SER A 16 0.89 -3.76 -9.05
CA SER A 16 1.36 -5.12 -8.80
C SER A 16 0.43 -5.88 -7.84
N ALA A 17 -0.02 -5.22 -6.77
CA ALA A 17 -0.99 -5.77 -5.84
C ALA A 17 -2.33 -6.10 -6.53
N LEU A 18 -2.78 -5.25 -7.47
CA LEU A 18 -4.05 -5.42 -8.18
C LEU A 18 -3.99 -6.41 -9.34
N THR A 19 -2.80 -6.69 -9.91
CA THR A 19 -2.66 -7.46 -11.16
C THR A 19 -2.00 -8.84 -11.00
N CYS A 20 -1.44 -9.15 -9.83
CA CYS A 20 -0.94 -10.49 -9.60
C CYS A 20 -2.10 -11.50 -9.47
N VAL A 21 -1.97 -12.63 -10.17
CA VAL A 21 -2.86 -13.79 -10.04
C VAL A 21 -2.42 -14.54 -8.79
N TRP A 22 -3.22 -14.49 -7.72
CA TRP A 22 -2.92 -15.15 -6.45
C TRP A 22 -3.92 -16.28 -6.19
N GLU A 23 -3.40 -17.48 -5.95
CA GLU A 23 -4.21 -18.68 -5.70
C GLU A 23 -4.87 -18.62 -4.30
N ASP A 24 -6.18 -18.89 -4.27
CA ASP A 24 -7.13 -18.69 -3.17
C ASP A 24 -6.63 -19.10 -1.76
N ASN A 25 -6.41 -18.11 -0.89
CA ASN A 25 -6.39 -18.24 0.57
C ASN A 25 -6.99 -17.00 1.30
N GLY A 26 -7.93 -16.30 0.64
CA GLY A 26 -8.90 -15.35 1.21
C GLY A 26 -8.35 -14.26 2.16
N ASN A 27 -8.28 -14.56 3.46
CA ASN A 27 -7.88 -13.61 4.50
C ASN A 27 -6.36 -13.37 4.59
N ILE A 28 -5.55 -14.41 4.40
CA ILE A 28 -4.08 -14.29 4.44
C ILE A 28 -3.59 -13.39 3.29
N MET A 29 -4.36 -13.37 2.19
CA MET A 29 -4.02 -12.66 0.96
C MET A 29 -4.25 -11.15 1.06
N ALA A 30 -5.35 -10.73 1.69
CA ALA A 30 -5.65 -9.31 1.89
C ALA A 30 -4.64 -8.65 2.85
N GLU A 31 -4.26 -9.36 3.91
CA GLU A 31 -3.25 -8.90 4.86
C GLU A 31 -1.86 -8.84 4.20
N ALA A 32 -1.46 -9.89 3.46
CA ALA A 32 -0.18 -9.89 2.76
C ALA A 32 -0.04 -8.77 1.72
N VAL A 33 -1.12 -8.47 0.98
CA VAL A 33 -1.14 -7.36 0.03
C VAL A 33 -1.06 -6.01 0.76
N SER A 34 -1.81 -5.85 1.85
CA SER A 34 -1.75 -4.65 2.69
C SER A 34 -0.34 -4.41 3.23
N ASP A 35 0.30 -5.45 3.77
CA ASP A 35 1.64 -5.38 4.35
C ASP A 35 2.70 -5.06 3.30
N TYR A 36 2.59 -5.63 2.09
CA TYR A 36 3.48 -5.31 0.99
C TYR A 36 3.38 -3.83 0.58
N VAL A 37 2.16 -3.32 0.39
CA VAL A 37 1.94 -1.91 0.02
C VAL A 37 2.46 -0.97 1.11
N ILE A 38 2.20 -1.27 2.39
CA ILE A 38 2.70 -0.47 3.51
C ILE A 38 4.23 -0.50 3.56
N SER A 39 4.86 -1.65 3.34
CA SER A 39 6.32 -1.80 3.34
C SER A 39 6.98 -0.95 2.23
N VAL A 40 6.42 -0.93 1.02
CA VAL A 40 6.93 -0.08 -0.06
C VAL A 40 6.80 1.41 0.28
N LEU A 41 5.69 1.80 0.91
CA LEU A 41 5.47 3.18 1.34
C LEU A 41 6.39 3.59 2.49
N VAL A 42 6.73 2.68 3.41
CA VAL A 42 7.76 2.88 4.43
C VAL A 42 9.10 3.21 3.79
N ASP A 43 9.57 2.36 2.87
CA ASP A 43 10.84 2.54 2.17
C ASP A 43 10.90 3.87 1.40
N THR A 44 9.76 4.30 0.86
CA THR A 44 9.65 5.51 0.04
C THR A 44 9.57 6.79 0.87
N THR A 45 8.98 6.72 2.06
CA THR A 45 8.71 7.89 2.92
C THR A 45 9.70 8.05 4.07
N GLY A 46 10.42 7.00 4.45
CA GLY A 46 11.28 6.96 5.63
C GLY A 46 10.51 6.97 6.96
N LYS A 47 9.17 6.78 6.91
CA LYS A 47 8.30 6.70 8.09
C LYS A 47 8.22 5.27 8.59
N THR A 48 7.81 5.10 9.84
CA THR A 48 7.57 3.77 10.40
C THR A 48 6.34 3.11 9.76
N PHE A 49 6.32 1.78 9.78
CA PHE A 49 5.19 0.99 9.29
C PHE A 49 3.85 1.45 9.90
N SER A 50 3.81 1.67 11.22
CA SER A 50 2.61 2.11 11.93
C SER A 50 2.13 3.50 11.47
N GLU A 51 3.04 4.43 11.22
CA GLU A 51 2.68 5.78 10.74
C GLU A 51 2.08 5.74 9.34
N VAL A 52 2.63 4.88 8.46
CA VAL A 52 2.14 4.68 7.09
C VAL A 52 0.80 3.97 7.11
N GLU A 53 0.67 2.87 7.84
CA GLU A 53 -0.56 2.11 8.00
C GLU A 53 -1.71 3.01 8.50
N ALA A 54 -1.45 3.79 9.54
CA ALA A 54 -2.45 4.70 10.10
C ALA A 54 -2.88 5.78 9.09
N GLU A 55 -1.96 6.30 8.29
CA GLU A 55 -2.28 7.28 7.26
C GLU A 55 -3.09 6.68 6.10
N VAL A 56 -2.73 5.48 5.65
CA VAL A 56 -3.49 4.74 4.62
C VAL A 56 -4.92 4.48 5.11
N LYS A 57 -5.09 3.92 6.32
CA LYS A 57 -6.42 3.68 6.92
C LYS A 57 -7.25 4.96 7.04
N ARG A 58 -6.63 6.08 7.49
CA ARG A 58 -7.31 7.39 7.55
C ARG A 58 -7.76 7.89 6.18
N ARG A 59 -7.01 7.64 5.11
CA ARG A 59 -7.37 8.07 3.75
C ARG A 59 -8.49 7.20 3.16
N VAL A 60 -8.42 5.89 3.35
CA VAL A 60 -9.47 4.96 2.91
C VAL A 60 -10.80 5.27 3.61
N ALA A 61 -10.79 5.47 4.93
CA ALA A 61 -11.99 5.82 5.69
C ALA A 61 -12.64 7.12 5.18
N ARG A 62 -11.83 8.15 4.89
CA ARG A 62 -12.30 9.41 4.30
C ARG A 62 -12.94 9.21 2.92
N ALA A 63 -12.41 8.32 2.09
CA ALA A 63 -12.94 8.04 0.77
C ALA A 63 -14.26 7.25 0.80
N GLN A 64 -14.49 6.41 1.81
CA GLN A 64 -15.72 5.64 1.98
C GLN A 64 -16.90 6.43 2.55
N THR A 65 -16.66 7.66 3.04
CA THR A 65 -17.71 8.51 3.63
C THR A 65 -18.36 9.43 2.58
N PHE A 66 -18.16 9.15 1.29
CA PHE A 66 -18.76 9.87 0.15
C PHE A 66 -19.58 8.92 -0.73
#